data_AF-A0A4P7WCG1-F1
#
_entry.id   AF-A0A4P7WCG1-F1
#
_cell.length_a   1.000
_cell.length_b   1.000
_cell.length_c   1.000
_cell.angle_alpha   90.00
_cell.angle_beta   90.00
_cell.angle_gamma   90.00
#
_symmetry.space_group_name_H-M   'P 1'
#
loop_
_entity.id
_entity.type
_entity.pdbx_description
1 polymer ?
#
loop_
_entity_poly.entity_id
_entity_poly.type
_entity_poly.pdbx_seq_one_letter_code
_entity_poly.pdbx_strand_id
1 'polypeptide(L)'
;MTNQEHIHHIGKYKLRRPNGKFVEVEDDLNEGERNFLAFLYFIESIKNQKQHNTEKSIIIIDDPISSMDSAVLFFVTVLIKKNIFEPLKNDSNGQNIITILTQNLQFYLEITDTNFLKCIPPKEIRYIRLRKTEKGTALLPPLLNKKETEEINPIKNNYQALWCIIAEAQKNKDSSDPVICISVRNAMRRILETFLQFKNDFSKGSEFNDLPEDKQHCINVLYRSLNTGSHSIEDPLAIDPNEPLNIWLNAFELIFEKSGASLHYKKMLEKSGFSSS
;
A
#
# COMPACT_ATOMS: atom_id res chain seq x y z
N MET A 1 25.33 -55.30 -8.49
CA MET A 1 24.93 -54.46 -7.35
C MET A 1 26.12 -53.59 -6.97
N THR A 2 26.24 -52.43 -7.61
CA THR A 2 27.25 -51.42 -7.29
C THR A 2 26.57 -50.38 -6.43
N ASN A 3 26.89 -50.38 -5.13
CA ASN A 3 26.54 -49.30 -4.21
C ASN A 3 27.24 -48.02 -4.71
N GLN A 4 26.48 -47.11 -5.32
CA GLN A 4 26.89 -45.72 -5.43
C GLN A 4 26.68 -45.08 -4.07
N GLU A 5 27.76 -44.95 -3.31
CA GLU A 5 27.80 -44.04 -2.17
C GLU A 5 27.56 -42.62 -2.70
N HIS A 6 26.39 -42.07 -2.39
CA HIS A 6 26.10 -40.66 -2.57
C HIS A 6 26.95 -39.86 -1.57
N ILE A 7 28.19 -39.56 -1.96
CA ILE A 7 29.03 -38.58 -1.27
C ILE A 7 28.42 -37.21 -1.56
N HIS A 8 27.68 -36.67 -0.59
CA HIS A 8 27.24 -35.28 -0.59
C HIS A 8 28.48 -34.37 -0.53
N HIS A 9 29.03 -34.00 -1.68
CA HIS A 9 29.86 -32.81 -1.77
C HIS A 9 28.98 -31.61 -1.46
N ILE A 10 29.16 -30.99 -0.29
CA ILE A 10 28.58 -29.68 0.05
C ILE A 10 29.15 -28.69 -0.98
N GLY A 11 28.38 -28.42 -2.03
CA GLY A 11 28.80 -27.59 -3.15
C GLY A 11 29.06 -26.16 -2.71
N LYS A 12 30.31 -25.71 -2.80
CA LYS A 12 30.67 -24.30 -2.64
C LYS A 12 30.31 -23.56 -3.94
N TYR A 13 29.30 -22.72 -3.89
CA TYR A 13 28.96 -21.83 -5.02
C TYR A 13 29.94 -20.65 -5.05
N LYS A 14 30.36 -20.23 -6.26
CA LYS A 14 31.17 -19.03 -6.48
C LYS A 14 30.46 -18.09 -7.45
N LEU A 15 30.50 -16.81 -7.15
CA LEU A 15 29.97 -15.76 -8.01
C LEU A 15 31.01 -15.40 -9.06
N ARG A 16 30.59 -15.24 -10.32
CA ARG A 16 31.45 -14.85 -11.44
C ARG A 16 30.83 -13.68 -12.19
N ARG A 17 31.56 -12.58 -12.33
CA ARG A 17 31.12 -11.42 -13.11
C ARG A 17 31.16 -11.73 -14.62
N PRO A 18 30.45 -10.96 -15.46
CA PRO A 18 30.47 -11.16 -16.92
C PRO A 18 31.86 -11.09 -17.55
N ASN A 19 32.79 -10.35 -16.93
CA ASN A 19 34.19 -10.27 -17.35
C ASN A 19 35.04 -11.50 -16.96
N GLY A 20 34.43 -12.56 -16.39
CA GLY A 20 35.10 -13.80 -16.02
C GLY A 20 35.77 -13.80 -14.66
N LYS A 21 35.87 -12.65 -13.96
CA LYS A 21 36.46 -12.58 -12.62
C LYS A 21 35.50 -13.17 -11.58
N PHE A 22 36.06 -13.95 -10.66
CA PHE A 22 35.32 -14.38 -9.47
C PHE A 22 35.15 -13.19 -8.51
N VAL A 23 34.02 -13.18 -7.80
CA VAL A 23 33.69 -12.19 -6.79
C VAL A 23 34.06 -12.76 -5.43
N GLU A 24 34.88 -12.05 -4.68
CA GLU A 24 35.13 -12.35 -3.28
C GLU A 24 34.04 -11.65 -2.44
N VAL A 25 33.24 -12.44 -1.72
CA VAL A 25 32.00 -11.95 -1.07
C VAL A 25 32.26 -10.82 -0.06
N GLU A 26 33.39 -10.88 0.64
CA GLU A 26 33.76 -9.92 1.68
C GLU A 26 34.29 -8.60 1.11
N ASP A 27 35.03 -8.66 -0.01
CA ASP A 27 35.77 -7.52 -0.56
C ASP A 27 35.03 -6.83 -1.71
N ASP A 28 34.26 -7.58 -2.50
CA ASP A 28 33.67 -7.08 -3.76
C ASP A 28 32.18 -6.73 -3.66
N LEU A 29 31.52 -7.04 -2.54
CA LEU A 29 30.08 -6.84 -2.36
C LEU A 29 29.75 -5.95 -1.17
N ASN A 30 28.97 -4.92 -1.42
CA ASN A 30 28.39 -4.13 -0.33
C ASN A 30 27.32 -4.93 0.44
N GLU A 31 26.89 -4.41 1.58
CA GLU A 31 25.90 -5.07 2.44
C GLU A 31 24.57 -5.33 1.70
N GLY A 32 24.11 -4.37 0.91
CA GLY A 32 22.88 -4.50 0.12
C GLY A 32 22.96 -5.61 -0.93
N GLU A 33 24.09 -5.72 -1.64
CA GLU A 33 24.32 -6.77 -2.63
C GLU A 33 24.38 -8.15 -1.97
N ARG A 34 25.06 -8.26 -0.81
CA ARG A 34 25.09 -9.50 -0.03
C ARG A 34 23.70 -9.92 0.43
N ASN A 35 22.92 -9.00 0.97
CA ASN A 35 21.54 -9.26 1.39
C ASN A 35 20.65 -9.68 0.21
N PHE A 36 20.78 -9.00 -0.94
CA PHE A 36 20.01 -9.33 -2.13
C PHE A 36 20.37 -10.72 -2.69
N LEU A 37 21.67 -11.07 -2.72
CA LEU A 37 22.11 -12.40 -3.14
C LEU A 37 21.65 -13.50 -2.17
N ALA A 38 21.71 -13.25 -0.86
CA ALA A 38 21.18 -14.16 0.14
C ALA A 38 19.66 -14.38 -0.05
N PHE A 39 18.92 -13.30 -0.33
CA PHE A 39 17.50 -13.38 -0.65
C PHE A 39 17.23 -14.21 -1.92
N LEU A 40 17.98 -14.01 -3.00
CA LEU A 40 17.87 -14.83 -4.21
C LEU A 40 18.15 -16.31 -3.95
N TYR A 41 19.20 -16.60 -3.18
CA TYR A 41 19.54 -17.97 -2.78
C TYR A 41 18.42 -18.63 -1.96
N PHE A 42 17.81 -17.88 -1.05
CA PHE A 42 16.65 -18.31 -0.27
C PHE A 42 15.46 -18.67 -1.17
N ILE A 43 15.14 -17.83 -2.16
CA ILE A 43 14.08 -18.11 -3.14
C ILE A 43 14.35 -19.40 -3.91
N GLU A 44 15.59 -19.61 -4.39
CA GLU A 44 15.95 -20.84 -5.10
C GLU A 44 15.93 -22.07 -4.20
N SER A 45 16.30 -21.92 -2.93
CA SER A 45 16.22 -23.00 -1.94
C SER A 45 14.77 -23.45 -1.71
N ILE A 46 13.83 -22.52 -1.62
CA ILE A 46 12.39 -22.84 -1.54
C ILE A 46 11.93 -23.62 -2.78
N LYS A 47 12.33 -23.18 -3.99
CA LYS A 47 11.94 -23.86 -5.23
C LYS A 47 12.49 -25.28 -5.29
N ASN A 48 13.76 -25.47 -4.98
CA ASN A 48 14.41 -26.78 -4.98
C ASN A 48 13.76 -27.70 -3.95
N GLN A 49 13.46 -27.21 -2.74
CA GLN A 49 12.79 -27.98 -1.72
C GLN A 49 11.41 -28.47 -2.20
N LYS A 50 10.62 -27.61 -2.87
CA LYS A 50 9.32 -27.98 -3.44
C LYS A 50 9.39 -29.00 -4.58
N GLN A 51 10.48 -29.01 -5.35
CA GLN A 51 10.66 -30.03 -6.40
C GLN A 51 10.94 -31.42 -5.84
N HIS A 52 11.57 -31.49 -4.66
CA HIS A 52 12.04 -32.75 -4.08
C HIS A 52 11.19 -33.23 -2.88
N ASN A 53 10.40 -32.35 -2.26
CA ASN A 53 9.56 -32.67 -1.11
C ASN A 53 8.16 -32.06 -1.28
N THR A 54 7.13 -32.87 -1.05
CA THR A 54 5.71 -32.47 -1.10
C THR A 54 5.12 -32.17 0.29
N GLU A 55 5.95 -32.20 1.33
CA GLU A 55 5.56 -31.85 2.70
C GLU A 55 5.27 -30.36 2.88
N LYS A 56 4.53 -30.07 3.96
CA LYS A 56 4.10 -28.73 4.34
C LYS A 56 5.30 -27.85 4.65
N SER A 57 5.30 -26.62 4.14
CA SER A 57 6.38 -25.66 4.35
C SER A 57 5.93 -24.46 5.18
N ILE A 58 6.78 -24.03 6.10
CA ILE A 58 6.66 -22.76 6.81
C ILE A 58 7.75 -21.85 6.26
N ILE A 59 7.34 -20.74 5.64
CA ILE A 59 8.23 -19.76 5.03
C ILE A 59 8.14 -18.48 5.85
N ILE A 60 9.27 -18.07 6.44
CA ILE A 60 9.39 -16.82 7.19
C ILE A 60 10.35 -15.91 6.43
N ILE A 61 9.88 -14.72 6.08
CA ILE A 61 10.67 -13.67 5.44
C ILE A 61 10.72 -12.50 6.41
N ASP A 62 11.88 -12.29 7.04
CA ASP A 62 12.08 -11.21 7.99
C ASP A 62 12.86 -10.05 7.34
N ASP A 63 12.22 -8.88 7.32
CA ASP A 63 12.65 -7.62 6.74
C ASP A 63 13.51 -7.79 5.46
N PRO A 64 12.91 -8.27 4.35
CA PRO A 64 13.68 -8.62 3.14
C PRO A 64 14.37 -7.41 2.49
N ILE A 65 14.08 -6.20 2.96
CA ILE A 65 14.66 -4.94 2.50
C ILE A 65 14.91 -4.03 3.71
N SER A 66 16.16 -3.98 4.19
CA SER A 66 16.52 -3.16 5.35
C SER A 66 16.95 -1.73 4.98
N SER A 67 17.34 -1.45 3.72
CA SER A 67 17.91 -0.13 3.35
C SER A 67 18.13 0.11 1.84
N MET A 68 17.45 -0.63 0.97
CA MET A 68 17.71 -0.58 -0.49
C MET A 68 16.85 0.46 -1.22
N ASP A 69 17.28 0.84 -2.43
CA ASP A 69 16.54 1.78 -3.28
C ASP A 69 15.13 1.27 -3.66
N SER A 70 14.29 2.17 -4.18
CA SER A 70 12.92 1.86 -4.59
C SER A 70 12.82 0.82 -5.72
N ALA A 71 13.83 0.70 -6.59
CA ALA A 71 13.85 -0.27 -7.67
C ALA A 71 14.12 -1.69 -7.13
N VAL A 72 15.05 -1.86 -6.19
CA VAL A 72 15.29 -3.15 -5.55
C VAL A 72 14.09 -3.60 -4.74
N LEU A 73 13.42 -2.67 -4.05
CA LEU A 73 12.17 -2.96 -3.36
C LEU A 73 11.14 -3.58 -4.30
N PHE A 74 10.93 -2.94 -5.46
CA PHE A 74 10.04 -3.46 -6.49
C PHE A 74 10.45 -4.86 -6.96
N PHE A 75 11.74 -5.09 -7.23
CA PHE A 75 12.23 -6.41 -7.65
C PHE A 75 11.99 -7.49 -6.60
N VAL A 76 12.32 -7.23 -5.33
CA VAL A 76 12.09 -8.17 -4.22
C VAL A 76 10.60 -8.49 -4.11
N THR A 77 9.72 -7.48 -4.15
CA THR A 77 8.27 -7.69 -4.15
C THR A 77 7.83 -8.59 -5.31
N VAL A 78 8.30 -8.35 -6.54
CA VAL A 78 7.96 -9.16 -7.71
C VAL A 78 8.48 -10.60 -7.56
N LEU A 79 9.67 -10.80 -7.01
CA LEU A 79 10.25 -12.11 -6.80
C LEU A 79 9.45 -12.92 -5.77
N ILE A 80 9.01 -12.32 -4.66
CA ILE A 80 8.13 -12.97 -3.68
C ILE A 80 6.81 -13.36 -4.35
N LYS A 81 6.19 -12.42 -5.09
CA LYS A 81 4.93 -12.65 -5.81
C LYS A 81 5.01 -13.84 -6.78
N LYS A 82 6.04 -13.86 -7.63
CA LYS A 82 6.17 -14.86 -8.68
C LYS A 82 6.61 -16.23 -8.16
N ASN A 83 7.52 -16.27 -7.18
CA ASN A 83 8.20 -17.51 -6.81
C ASN A 83 7.67 -18.14 -5.52
N ILE A 84 7.04 -17.37 -4.65
CA ILE A 84 6.47 -17.88 -3.40
C ILE A 84 4.95 -17.95 -3.52
N PHE A 85 4.34 -16.82 -3.82
CA PHE A 85 2.89 -16.63 -3.83
C PHE A 85 2.19 -17.40 -4.96
N GLU A 86 2.54 -17.15 -6.23
CA GLU A 86 1.89 -17.79 -7.38
C GLU A 86 1.91 -19.34 -7.34
N PRO A 87 3.02 -20.01 -7.04
CA PRO A 87 3.04 -21.47 -6.96
C PRO A 87 2.13 -22.03 -5.87
N LEU A 88 1.87 -21.26 -4.82
CA LEU A 88 1.03 -21.67 -3.70
C LEU A 88 -0.47 -21.53 -3.98
N LYS A 89 -0.87 -20.75 -4.99
CA LYS A 89 -2.30 -20.66 -5.42
C LYS A 89 -2.86 -21.98 -5.91
N ASN A 90 -2.01 -22.80 -6.52
CA ASN A 90 -2.40 -24.05 -7.15
C ASN A 90 -2.06 -25.26 -6.27
N ASP A 91 -1.58 -25.04 -5.05
CA ASP A 91 -1.21 -26.09 -4.12
C ASP A 91 -2.45 -26.55 -3.33
N SER A 92 -3.13 -27.56 -3.86
CA SER A 92 -4.34 -28.17 -3.33
C SER A 92 -4.16 -28.78 -1.91
N ASN A 93 -2.92 -28.94 -1.44
CA ASN A 93 -2.63 -29.53 -0.14
C ASN A 93 -2.74 -28.51 1.03
N GLY A 94 -2.94 -27.22 0.72
CA GLY A 94 -3.62 -26.25 1.61
C GLY A 94 -2.96 -25.93 2.95
N GLN A 95 -1.65 -26.16 3.13
CA GLN A 95 -1.03 -26.12 4.48
C GLN A 95 0.32 -25.39 4.56
N ASN A 96 0.64 -24.55 3.57
CA ASN A 96 1.84 -23.73 3.63
C ASN A 96 1.57 -22.43 4.41
N ILE A 97 2.39 -22.13 5.42
CA ILE A 97 2.29 -20.89 6.19
C ILE A 97 3.37 -19.94 5.70
N ILE A 98 2.96 -18.74 5.26
CA ILE A 98 3.89 -17.69 4.87
C ILE A 98 3.75 -16.55 5.87
N THR A 99 4.86 -16.19 6.52
CA THR A 99 4.93 -15.02 7.39
C THR A 99 5.93 -14.04 6.81
N ILE A 100 5.50 -12.82 6.55
CA ILE A 100 6.37 -11.73 6.10
C ILE A 100 6.37 -10.66 7.20
N LEU A 101 7.54 -10.36 7.71
CA LEU A 101 7.78 -9.32 8.70
C LEU A 101 8.54 -8.18 8.00
N THR A 102 8.16 -6.95 8.26
CA THR A 102 8.87 -5.80 7.71
C THR A 102 8.60 -4.55 8.53
N GLN A 103 9.60 -3.68 8.60
CA GLN A 103 9.45 -2.31 9.09
C GLN A 103 9.29 -1.30 7.94
N ASN A 104 9.45 -1.74 6.69
CA ASN A 104 9.37 -0.89 5.50
C ASN A 104 7.92 -0.74 5.03
N LEU A 105 7.35 0.45 5.25
CA LEU A 105 5.97 0.78 4.88
C LEU A 105 5.71 0.66 3.37
N GLN A 106 6.66 1.07 2.52
CA GLN A 106 6.49 1.00 1.07
C GLN A 106 6.41 -0.45 0.62
N PHE A 107 7.30 -1.31 1.13
CA PHE A 107 7.29 -2.74 0.82
C PHE A 107 6.00 -3.41 1.32
N TYR A 108 5.55 -3.06 2.51
CA TYR A 108 4.28 -3.53 3.06
C TYR A 108 3.11 -3.18 2.13
N LEU A 109 3.02 -1.92 1.67
CA LEU A 109 1.95 -1.49 0.77
C LEU A 109 2.03 -2.25 -0.56
N GLU A 110 3.22 -2.41 -1.13
CA GLU A 110 3.43 -3.10 -2.40
C GLU A 110 3.14 -4.61 -2.36
N ILE A 111 3.41 -5.28 -1.23
CA ILE A 111 3.15 -6.71 -1.05
C ILE A 111 1.68 -6.98 -0.69
N THR A 112 1.02 -6.03 -0.02
CA THR A 112 -0.40 -6.16 0.36
C THR A 112 -1.37 -5.62 -0.69
N ASP A 113 -1.00 -4.62 -1.48
CA ASP A 113 -1.82 -4.06 -2.55
C ASP A 113 -1.68 -4.87 -3.85
N THR A 114 -2.07 -6.14 -3.78
CA THR A 114 -1.81 -7.08 -4.86
C THR A 114 -3.08 -7.82 -5.25
N ASN A 115 -3.25 -8.03 -6.56
CA ASN A 115 -4.26 -8.96 -7.07
C ASN A 115 -4.03 -10.38 -6.52
N PHE A 116 -2.84 -10.68 -6.02
CA PHE A 116 -2.54 -11.94 -5.36
C PHE A 116 -3.33 -12.11 -4.05
N LEU A 117 -3.31 -11.14 -3.13
CA LEU A 117 -4.09 -11.25 -1.89
C LEU A 117 -5.60 -11.33 -2.18
N LYS A 118 -6.08 -10.74 -3.27
CA LYS A 118 -7.49 -10.88 -3.70
C LYS A 118 -7.87 -12.30 -4.11
N CYS A 119 -6.90 -13.15 -4.44
CA CYS A 119 -7.12 -14.56 -4.76
C CYS A 119 -7.04 -15.47 -3.53
N ILE A 120 -6.58 -14.97 -2.39
CA ILE A 120 -6.56 -15.73 -1.13
C ILE A 120 -7.87 -15.44 -0.39
N PRO A 121 -8.55 -16.46 0.15
CA PRO A 121 -9.71 -16.25 1.02
C PRO A 121 -9.36 -15.30 2.18
N PRO A 122 -10.15 -14.26 2.47
CA PRO A 122 -9.82 -13.28 3.52
C PRO A 122 -9.53 -13.90 4.90
N LYS A 123 -10.22 -15.00 5.23
CA LYS A 123 -10.03 -15.78 6.47
C LYS A 123 -8.63 -16.41 6.62
N GLU A 124 -7.88 -16.55 5.53
CA GLU A 124 -6.52 -17.12 5.50
C GLU A 124 -5.44 -16.04 5.60
N ILE A 125 -5.82 -14.75 5.61
CA ILE A 125 -4.91 -13.61 5.73
C ILE A 125 -4.97 -13.08 7.16
N ARG A 126 -3.80 -12.85 7.77
CA ARG A 126 -3.67 -12.25 9.10
C ARG A 126 -2.74 -11.05 9.02
N TYR A 127 -3.14 -9.94 9.63
CA TYR A 127 -2.38 -8.70 9.69
C TYR A 127 -1.89 -8.45 11.11
N ILE A 128 -0.61 -8.75 11.34
CA ILE A 128 0.04 -8.60 12.64
C ILE A 128 0.74 -7.25 12.69
N ARG A 129 0.44 -6.46 13.74
CA ARG A 129 1.11 -5.18 14.00
C ARG A 129 1.83 -5.23 15.33
N LEU A 130 3.14 -5.00 15.29
CA LEU A 130 3.99 -4.92 16.46
C LEU A 130 4.36 -3.46 16.72
N ARG A 131 4.32 -3.03 17.98
CA ARG A 131 4.71 -1.68 18.41
C ARG A 131 5.75 -1.78 19.51
N LYS A 132 6.89 -1.12 19.33
CA LYS A 132 7.86 -0.92 20.42
C LYS A 132 7.29 0.06 21.44
N THR A 133 7.39 -0.29 22.71
CA THR A 133 6.94 0.46 23.88
C THR A 133 8.08 0.54 24.90
N GLU A 134 7.96 1.39 25.91
CA GLU A 134 8.95 1.49 27.00
C GLU A 134 9.15 0.16 27.74
N LYS A 135 8.13 -0.69 27.79
CA LYS A 135 8.14 -1.99 28.48
C LYS A 135 8.52 -3.17 27.56
N GLY A 136 8.89 -2.92 26.31
CA GLY A 136 9.19 -3.96 25.31
C GLY A 136 8.28 -3.89 24.08
N THR A 137 7.96 -5.02 23.47
CA THR A 137 7.13 -5.08 22.25
C THR A 137 5.69 -5.45 22.58
N ALA A 138 4.73 -4.64 22.10
CA ALA A 138 3.31 -4.89 22.23
C ALA A 138 2.72 -5.35 20.89
N LEU A 139 1.86 -6.36 20.93
CA LEU A 139 1.00 -6.76 19.81
C LEU A 139 -0.23 -5.85 19.80
N LEU A 140 -0.48 -5.15 18.70
CA LEU A 140 -1.70 -4.37 18.55
C LEU A 140 -2.87 -5.27 18.14
N PRO A 141 -4.10 -4.99 18.60
CA PRO A 141 -5.26 -5.76 18.20
C PRO A 141 -5.48 -5.71 16.68
N PRO A 142 -5.99 -6.80 16.08
CA PRO A 142 -6.34 -6.81 14.66
C PRO A 142 -7.48 -5.81 14.40
N LEU A 143 -7.52 -5.25 13.20
CA LEU A 143 -8.69 -4.49 12.75
C LEU A 143 -9.63 -5.45 12.05
N LEU A 144 -10.90 -5.47 12.44
CA LEU A 144 -11.90 -6.36 11.87
C LEU A 144 -12.87 -5.61 10.98
N ASN A 145 -13.50 -6.33 10.05
CA ASN A 145 -14.63 -5.82 9.28
C ASN A 145 -15.87 -5.58 10.16
N LYS A 146 -16.90 -4.94 9.60
CA LYS A 146 -18.14 -4.61 10.35
C LYS A 146 -18.87 -5.83 10.94
N LYS A 147 -18.63 -7.02 10.37
CA LYS A 147 -19.22 -8.28 10.84
C LYS A 147 -18.33 -8.99 11.86
N GLU A 148 -17.16 -8.43 12.16
CA GLU A 148 -16.13 -9.00 13.04
C GLU A 148 -15.63 -10.39 12.60
N THR A 149 -15.75 -10.72 11.32
CA THR A 149 -15.42 -12.06 10.80
C THR A 149 -14.05 -12.15 10.13
N GLU A 150 -13.52 -11.03 9.65
CA GLU A 150 -12.31 -10.99 8.82
C GLU A 150 -11.42 -9.81 9.22
N GLU A 151 -10.11 -10.03 9.18
CA GLU A 151 -9.13 -8.97 9.41
C GLU A 151 -9.01 -8.06 8.19
N ILE A 152 -9.00 -6.75 8.44
CA ILE A 152 -8.79 -5.71 7.45
C ILE A 152 -7.33 -5.27 7.52
N ASN A 153 -6.71 -5.06 6.36
CA ASN A 153 -5.39 -4.45 6.27
C ASN A 153 -5.37 -3.11 7.04
N PRO A 154 -4.58 -3.01 8.13
CA PRO A 154 -4.62 -1.85 9.00
C PRO A 154 -3.85 -0.65 8.48
N ILE A 155 -2.94 -0.86 7.53
CA ILE A 155 -2.08 0.18 6.99
C ILE A 155 -2.64 0.59 5.63
N LYS A 156 -3.02 1.85 5.56
CA LYS A 156 -3.59 2.48 4.37
C LYS A 156 -2.49 3.22 3.63
N ASN A 157 -2.47 3.13 2.30
CA ASN A 157 -1.56 3.96 1.50
C ASN A 157 -1.93 5.45 1.67
N ASN A 158 -1.01 6.36 1.31
CA ASN A 158 -1.22 7.81 1.51
C ASN A 158 -2.56 8.29 0.92
N TYR A 159 -2.98 7.77 -0.23
CA TYR A 159 -4.27 8.10 -0.83
C TYR A 159 -5.45 7.64 0.04
N GLN A 160 -5.45 6.38 0.47
CA GLN A 160 -6.47 5.81 1.37
C GLN A 160 -6.52 6.52 2.73
N ALA A 161 -5.38 6.97 3.26
CA ALA A 161 -5.32 7.74 4.51
C ALA A 161 -6.06 9.08 4.38
N LEU A 162 -5.92 9.77 3.25
CA LEU A 162 -6.67 11.01 2.98
C LEU A 162 -8.18 10.74 2.98
N TRP A 163 -8.64 9.63 2.40
CA TRP A 163 -10.05 9.25 2.44
C TRP A 163 -10.58 8.94 3.84
N CYS A 164 -9.73 8.53 4.78
CA CYS A 164 -10.13 8.37 6.18
C CYS A 164 -10.45 9.70 6.83
N ILE A 165 -9.66 10.74 6.53
CA ILE A 165 -9.91 12.10 6.99
C ILE A 165 -11.28 12.57 6.48
N ILE A 166 -11.59 12.30 5.20
CA ILE A 166 -12.91 12.63 4.64
C ILE A 166 -14.03 11.81 5.30
N ALA A 167 -13.83 10.51 5.51
CA ALA A 167 -14.82 9.65 6.15
C ALA A 167 -15.13 10.05 7.60
N GLU A 168 -14.13 10.53 8.34
CA GLU A 168 -14.30 11.07 9.69
C GLU A 168 -15.01 12.43 9.67
N ALA A 169 -14.62 13.32 8.74
CA ALA A 169 -15.32 14.59 8.52
C ALA A 169 -16.79 14.39 8.15
N GLN A 170 -17.12 13.37 7.36
CA GLN A 170 -18.50 13.01 7.02
C GLN A 170 -19.33 12.56 8.24
N LYS A 171 -18.69 12.10 9.34
CA LYS A 171 -19.38 11.80 10.60
C LYS A 171 -19.58 13.03 11.47
N ASN A 172 -18.67 14.01 11.36
CA ASN A 172 -18.65 15.24 12.14
C ASN A 172 -18.84 16.48 11.25
N LYS A 173 -19.88 16.49 10.41
CA LYS A 173 -20.08 17.51 9.35
C LYS A 173 -20.30 18.92 9.89
N ASP A 174 -20.74 19.04 11.13
CA ASP A 174 -21.03 20.31 11.81
C ASP A 174 -19.80 20.86 12.56
N SER A 175 -18.65 20.18 12.48
CA SER A 175 -17.42 20.68 13.08
C SER A 175 -17.04 22.03 12.48
N SER A 176 -16.80 23.00 13.36
CA SER A 176 -16.30 24.34 13.01
C SER A 176 -14.87 24.55 13.50
N ASP A 177 -14.17 23.48 13.91
CA ASP A 177 -12.77 23.55 14.33
C ASP A 177 -11.88 23.91 13.12
N PRO A 178 -11.20 25.08 13.13
CA PRO A 178 -10.40 25.52 11.99
C PRO A 178 -9.29 24.54 11.59
N VAL A 179 -8.69 23.84 12.55
CA VAL A 179 -7.60 22.87 12.30
C VAL A 179 -8.14 21.65 11.57
N ILE A 180 -9.33 21.17 11.97
CA ILE A 180 -10.01 20.06 11.30
C ILE A 180 -10.42 20.50 9.89
N CYS A 181 -11.04 21.67 9.73
CA CYS A 181 -11.46 22.19 8.43
C CYS A 181 -10.28 22.35 7.45
N ILE A 182 -9.15 22.89 7.89
CA ILE A 182 -7.93 23.00 7.06
C ILE A 182 -7.42 21.61 6.67
N SER A 183 -7.36 20.68 7.62
CA SER A 183 -6.87 19.32 7.37
C SER A 183 -7.74 18.58 6.34
N VAL A 184 -9.06 18.69 6.46
CA VAL A 184 -10.03 18.08 5.55
C VAL A 184 -9.94 18.69 4.15
N ARG A 185 -9.84 20.02 4.03
CA ARG A 185 -9.68 20.70 2.73
C ARG A 185 -8.38 20.31 2.03
N ASN A 186 -7.29 20.21 2.78
CA ASN A 186 -6.02 19.71 2.25
C ASN A 186 -6.11 18.24 1.80
N ALA A 187 -6.86 17.41 2.54
CA ALA A 187 -7.11 16.04 2.13
C ALA A 187 -7.91 15.96 0.83
N MET A 188 -8.97 16.76 0.69
CA MET A 188 -9.76 16.86 -0.54
C MET A 188 -8.90 17.25 -1.74
N ARG A 189 -8.09 18.30 -1.61
CA ARG A 189 -7.18 18.76 -2.68
C ARG A 189 -6.26 17.63 -3.14
N ARG A 190 -5.54 16.99 -2.22
CA ARG A 190 -4.60 15.90 -2.55
C ARG A 190 -5.29 14.69 -3.17
N ILE A 191 -6.51 14.38 -2.74
CA ILE A 191 -7.33 13.32 -3.34
C ILE A 191 -7.69 13.67 -4.79
N LEU A 192 -8.16 14.89 -5.04
CA LEU A 192 -8.54 15.35 -6.38
C LEU A 192 -7.32 15.40 -7.31
N GLU A 193 -6.20 15.93 -6.85
CA GLU A 193 -4.91 15.94 -7.54
C GLU A 193 -4.55 14.53 -8.02
N THR A 194 -4.51 13.58 -7.08
CA THR A 194 -4.14 12.18 -7.38
C THR A 194 -5.15 11.53 -8.33
N PHE A 195 -6.45 11.79 -8.13
CA PHE A 195 -7.53 11.20 -8.92
C PHE A 195 -7.56 11.72 -10.37
N LEU A 196 -7.46 13.03 -10.57
CA LEU A 196 -7.47 13.66 -11.90
C LEU A 196 -6.19 13.37 -12.68
N GLN A 197 -5.04 13.29 -11.99
CA GLN A 197 -3.78 12.86 -12.60
C GLN A 197 -3.89 11.43 -13.14
N PHE A 198 -4.53 10.52 -12.40
CA PHE A 198 -4.77 9.17 -12.88
C PHE A 198 -5.75 9.13 -14.06
N LYS A 199 -6.78 9.98 -14.06
CA LYS A 199 -7.76 10.06 -15.15
C LYS A 199 -7.22 10.78 -16.40
N ASN A 200 -6.06 11.43 -16.32
CA ASN A 200 -5.48 12.28 -17.35
C ASN A 200 -6.45 13.40 -17.80
N ASP A 201 -7.27 13.89 -16.87
CA ASP A 201 -8.46 14.73 -17.13
C ASP A 201 -8.35 16.07 -16.40
N PHE A 202 -7.27 16.81 -16.67
CA PHE A 202 -6.99 18.12 -16.06
C PHE A 202 -7.78 19.27 -16.70
N SER A 203 -8.41 19.05 -17.85
CA SER A 203 -9.02 20.10 -18.69
C SER A 203 -10.46 20.45 -18.31
N LYS A 204 -11.07 19.78 -17.33
CA LYS A 204 -12.51 19.92 -17.02
C LYS A 204 -12.90 21.01 -16.04
N GLY A 205 -12.00 21.94 -15.71
CA GLY A 205 -12.35 23.09 -14.85
C GLY A 205 -13.54 23.90 -15.37
N SER A 206 -13.77 23.91 -16.69
CA SER A 206 -14.89 24.63 -17.33
C SER A 206 -16.26 23.95 -17.22
N GLU A 207 -16.32 22.65 -16.90
CA GLU A 207 -17.59 21.90 -16.77
C GLU A 207 -18.32 22.19 -15.44
N PHE A 208 -17.70 22.97 -14.55
CA PHE A 208 -18.22 23.32 -13.22
C PHE A 208 -18.79 24.75 -13.12
N ASN A 209 -18.82 25.48 -14.24
CA ASN A 209 -19.37 26.83 -14.30
C ASN A 209 -20.90 26.89 -14.14
N ASP A 210 -21.60 25.78 -14.38
CA ASP A 210 -23.08 25.67 -14.30
C ASP A 210 -23.58 25.12 -12.94
N LEU A 211 -22.81 25.30 -11.87
CA LEU A 211 -23.14 24.82 -10.53
C LEU A 211 -23.78 25.89 -9.65
N PRO A 212 -24.62 25.52 -8.67
CA PRO A 212 -25.30 26.50 -7.83
C PRO A 212 -24.30 27.39 -7.07
N GLU A 213 -24.62 28.69 -6.98
CA GLU A 213 -23.73 29.76 -6.49
C GLU A 213 -23.13 29.44 -5.10
N ASP A 214 -23.89 28.76 -4.24
CA ASP A 214 -23.52 28.39 -2.87
C ASP A 214 -22.35 27.38 -2.80
N LYS A 215 -22.09 26.64 -3.88
CA LYS A 215 -21.02 25.62 -3.94
C LYS A 215 -19.93 25.97 -4.94
N GLN A 216 -20.20 26.93 -5.83
CA GLN A 216 -19.30 27.33 -6.89
C GLN A 216 -17.99 27.90 -6.33
N HIS A 217 -18.05 28.60 -5.19
CA HIS A 217 -16.85 29.09 -4.49
C HIS A 217 -15.91 27.94 -4.08
N CYS A 218 -16.39 26.96 -3.31
CA CYS A 218 -15.59 25.83 -2.84
C CYS A 218 -15.01 25.00 -4.00
N ILE A 219 -15.81 24.78 -5.05
CA ILE A 219 -15.39 24.03 -6.23
C ILE A 219 -14.30 24.80 -6.99
N ASN A 220 -14.46 26.11 -7.15
CA ASN A 220 -13.44 26.95 -7.77
C ASN A 220 -12.16 26.98 -6.94
N VAL A 221 -12.24 27.05 -5.62
CA VAL A 221 -11.05 27.00 -4.75
C VAL A 221 -10.34 25.65 -4.88
N LEU A 222 -11.08 24.53 -4.81
CA LEU A 222 -10.52 23.19 -5.01
C LEU A 222 -9.90 23.07 -6.41
N TYR A 223 -10.57 23.45 -7.49
CA TYR A 223 -10.00 23.32 -8.85
C TYR A 223 -8.85 24.26 -9.14
N ARG A 224 -8.93 25.53 -8.71
CA ARG A 224 -7.81 26.46 -8.84
C ARG A 224 -6.58 25.88 -8.18
N SER A 225 -6.73 25.31 -6.97
CA SER A 225 -5.62 24.68 -6.24
C SER A 225 -4.91 23.54 -6.97
N LEU A 226 -5.59 22.87 -7.91
CA LEU A 226 -5.03 21.79 -8.72
C LEU A 226 -4.22 22.32 -9.91
N ASN A 227 -4.63 23.46 -10.49
CA ASN A 227 -4.06 24.02 -11.72
C ASN A 227 -2.83 24.89 -11.48
N THR A 228 -2.70 25.48 -10.29
CA THR A 228 -1.59 26.39 -9.96
C THR A 228 -0.39 25.71 -9.30
N GLY A 229 -0.50 24.42 -8.98
CA GLY A 229 0.47 23.71 -8.13
C GLY A 229 0.49 24.25 -6.70
N SER A 230 1.14 23.51 -5.79
CA SER A 230 1.25 23.85 -4.36
C SER A 230 1.98 25.17 -4.04
N HIS A 231 2.48 25.89 -5.05
CA HIS A 231 3.28 27.10 -4.91
C HIS A 231 2.50 28.41 -5.05
N SER A 232 1.19 28.40 -5.31
CA SER A 232 0.42 29.66 -5.42
C SER A 232 -0.95 29.64 -4.73
N ILE A 233 -1.08 28.90 -3.62
CA ILE A 233 -2.10 29.22 -2.61
C ILE A 233 -1.40 29.63 -1.33
N GLU A 234 -0.83 30.83 -1.42
CA GLU A 234 -0.81 31.75 -0.30
C GLU A 234 -1.82 32.87 -0.59
N ASP A 235 -3.07 32.51 -0.92
CA ASP A 235 -4.15 33.46 -0.67
C ASP A 235 -4.99 32.99 0.52
N PRO A 236 -4.52 33.24 1.77
CA PRO A 236 -5.30 32.98 2.97
C PRO A 236 -6.63 33.75 3.02
N LEU A 237 -6.89 34.65 2.05
CA LEU A 237 -8.16 35.38 1.93
C LEU A 237 -9.20 34.67 1.04
N ALA A 238 -8.80 33.65 0.27
CA ALA A 238 -9.71 32.93 -0.62
C ALA A 238 -10.53 31.82 0.08
N ILE A 239 -10.23 31.56 1.34
CA ILE A 239 -10.84 30.51 2.14
C ILE A 239 -11.39 31.17 3.41
N ASP A 240 -12.72 31.30 3.52
CA ASP A 240 -13.31 31.72 4.79
C ASP A 240 -13.08 30.61 5.84
N PRO A 241 -12.36 30.89 6.94
CA PRO A 241 -12.14 29.91 8.01
C PRO A 241 -13.43 29.53 8.73
N ASN A 242 -14.51 30.31 8.61
CA ASN A 242 -15.80 30.07 9.23
C ASN A 242 -16.78 29.33 8.31
N GLU A 243 -16.41 29.05 7.06
CA GLU A 243 -17.30 28.34 6.14
C GLU A 243 -17.51 26.90 6.62
N PRO A 244 -18.76 26.45 6.80
CA PRO A 244 -19.03 25.18 7.44
C PRO A 244 -18.59 24.01 6.55
N LEU A 245 -18.07 22.96 7.22
CA LEU A 245 -17.44 21.82 6.57
C LEU A 245 -18.40 21.04 5.65
N ASN A 246 -19.70 21.09 5.93
CA ASN A 246 -20.75 20.47 5.12
C ASN A 246 -20.79 21.02 3.67
N ILE A 247 -20.55 22.31 3.45
CA ILE A 247 -20.52 22.91 2.11
C ILE A 247 -19.36 22.32 1.31
N TRP A 248 -18.18 22.22 1.94
CA TRP A 248 -16.99 21.62 1.34
C TRP A 248 -17.16 20.15 1.03
N LEU A 249 -17.75 19.37 1.94
CA LEU A 249 -18.02 17.94 1.73
C LEU A 249 -19.00 17.72 0.58
N ASN A 250 -20.05 18.55 0.48
CA ASN A 250 -21.02 18.48 -0.61
C ASN A 250 -20.42 18.88 -1.96
N ALA A 251 -19.60 19.94 -1.98
CA ALA A 251 -18.86 20.37 -3.17
C ALA A 251 -17.91 19.26 -3.65
N PHE A 252 -17.19 18.63 -2.73
CA PHE A 252 -16.27 17.53 -3.02
C PHE A 252 -17.00 16.30 -3.60
N GLU A 253 -18.14 15.90 -3.04
CA GLU A 253 -18.98 14.82 -3.59
C GLU A 253 -19.46 15.14 -5.01
N LEU A 254 -19.96 16.36 -5.22
CA LEU A 254 -20.46 16.83 -6.51
C LEU A 254 -19.39 16.80 -7.61
N ILE A 255 -18.13 17.06 -7.27
CA ILE A 255 -16.99 16.94 -8.19
C ILE A 255 -16.87 15.50 -8.72
N PHE A 256 -16.96 14.50 -7.84
CA PHE A 256 -16.93 13.10 -8.25
C PHE A 256 -18.16 12.71 -9.06
N GLU A 257 -19.34 13.26 -8.75
CA GLU A 257 -20.55 13.01 -9.53
C GLU A 257 -20.44 13.51 -10.97
N LYS A 258 -20.08 14.78 -11.14
CA LYS A 258 -19.93 15.40 -12.46
C LYS A 258 -18.79 14.78 -13.27
N SER A 259 -17.73 14.32 -12.60
CA SER A 259 -16.62 13.60 -13.24
C SER A 259 -16.96 12.15 -13.65
N GLY A 260 -18.20 11.70 -13.44
CA GLY A 260 -18.66 10.34 -13.73
C GLY A 260 -18.05 9.29 -12.79
N ALA A 261 -17.62 9.69 -11.59
CA ALA A 261 -16.84 8.89 -10.65
C ALA A 261 -17.52 8.70 -9.29
N SER A 262 -18.85 8.86 -9.20
CA SER A 262 -19.63 8.66 -7.96
C SER A 262 -19.40 7.28 -7.33
N LEU A 263 -19.23 6.24 -8.16
CA LEU A 263 -18.96 4.89 -7.68
C LEU A 263 -17.61 4.79 -6.95
N HIS A 264 -16.59 5.50 -7.43
CA HIS A 264 -15.28 5.57 -6.79
C HIS A 264 -15.38 6.26 -5.43
N TYR A 265 -16.03 7.43 -5.39
CA TYR A 265 -16.28 8.18 -4.16
C TYR A 265 -16.95 7.31 -3.08
N LYS A 266 -18.07 6.65 -3.42
CA LYS A 266 -18.79 5.76 -2.50
C LYS A 266 -17.93 4.60 -2.01
N LYS A 267 -17.24 3.90 -2.91
CA LYS A 267 -16.34 2.78 -2.55
C LYS A 267 -15.20 3.23 -1.63
N MET A 268 -14.62 4.41 -1.85
CA MET A 268 -13.52 4.91 -1.03
C MET A 268 -13.98 5.33 0.37
N LEU A 269 -15.17 5.92 0.49
CA LEU A 269 -15.79 6.20 1.79
C LEU A 269 -16.12 4.92 2.56
N GLU A 270 -16.71 3.92 1.90
CA GLU A 270 -17.01 2.61 2.48
C GLU A 270 -15.76 1.90 3.02
N LYS A 271 -14.70 1.82 2.20
CA LYS A 271 -13.39 1.27 2.61
C LYS A 271 -12.75 2.05 3.75
N SER A 272 -13.11 3.32 3.90
CA SER A 272 -12.59 4.19 4.94
C SER A 272 -13.43 4.15 6.23
N GLY A 273 -14.47 3.32 6.30
CA GLY A 273 -15.28 3.12 7.50
C GLY A 273 -16.45 4.11 7.64
N PHE A 274 -16.86 4.74 6.54
CA PHE A 274 -18.12 5.48 6.44
C PHE A 274 -19.19 4.57 5.84
N SER A 275 -20.38 4.54 6.41
CA SER A 275 -21.55 3.91 5.79
C SER A 275 -22.64 4.95 5.73
N SER A 276 -23.10 5.28 4.53
CA SER A 276 -24.40 5.92 4.36
C SER A 276 -25.45 4.92 4.81
N SER A 277 -26.15 5.22 5.91
CA SER A 277 -27.45 4.65 6.21
C SER A 277 -28.43 4.94 5.09
#